data_AF-A0A511JLV6-F1
#
_entry.id   AF-A0A511JLV6-F1
#
_cell.length_a   1.000
_cell.length_b   1.000
_cell.length_c   1.000
_cell.angle_alpha   90.00
_cell.angle_beta   90.00
_cell.angle_gamma   90.00
#
_symmetry.space_group_name_H-M   'P 1'
#
loop_
_entity.id
_entity.type
_entity.pdbx_description
1 polymer ?
#
loop_
_entity_poly.entity_id
_entity_poly.type
_entity_poly.pdbx_seq_one_letter_code
_entity_poly.pdbx_strand_id
1 'polypeptide(L)'
;MWDQVLRLSPEARAMFALACAERLVRAAGRTDELRATVDAGWAVASGRPVDLSPLRSELDGRDDLDADDLAATYFALGAAAGSATDCRAAASRAMDAAFALVPYAPGETTFHPLADDAATPVVQAELAWQQAAAAKLVEDGPTDAVVAWLRQ
;
A
#
# COMPACT_ATOMS: atom_id res chain seq x y z
N MET A 1 -10.62 8.85 6.55
CA MET A 1 -9.92 7.96 5.60
C MET A 1 -9.94 6.50 6.05
N TRP A 2 -9.34 6.15 7.19
CA TRP A 2 -9.21 4.73 7.60
C TRP A 2 -10.55 3.99 7.73
N ASP A 3 -11.59 4.67 8.23
CA ASP A 3 -12.95 4.11 8.28
C ASP A 3 -13.59 3.89 6.91
N GLN A 4 -13.18 4.63 5.87
CA GLN A 4 -13.68 4.42 4.50
C GLN A 4 -13.04 3.19 3.86
N VAL A 5 -11.73 3.01 4.02
CA VAL A 5 -11.01 1.84 3.46
C VAL A 5 -11.55 0.54 4.05
N LEU A 6 -11.87 0.51 5.35
CA LEU A 6 -12.45 -0.67 5.99
C LEU A 6 -13.87 -1.01 5.48
N ARG A 7 -14.61 -0.04 4.94
CA ARG A 7 -15.96 -0.22 4.38
C ARG A 7 -15.98 -0.68 2.92
N LEU A 8 -14.84 -0.71 2.24
CA LEU A 8 -14.72 -1.23 0.88
C LEU A 8 -15.12 -2.72 0.83
N SER A 9 -15.49 -3.24 -0.34
CA SER A 9 -15.62 -4.69 -0.53
C SER A 9 -14.26 -5.38 -0.35
N PRO A 10 -14.21 -6.70 -0.09
CA PRO A 10 -12.95 -7.43 0.00
C PRO A 10 -12.03 -7.22 -1.22
N GLU A 11 -12.60 -7.26 -2.43
CA GLU A 11 -11.87 -7.06 -3.68
C GLU A 11 -11.32 -5.64 -3.78
N ALA A 12 -12.14 -4.64 -3.45
CA ALA A 12 -11.71 -3.25 -3.45
C ALA A 12 -10.62 -2.96 -2.40
N ARG A 13 -10.69 -3.58 -1.22
CA ARG A 13 -9.61 -3.50 -0.21
C ARG A 13 -8.31 -4.11 -0.71
N ALA A 14 -8.39 -5.25 -1.39
CA ALA A 14 -7.23 -5.89 -2.00
C ALA A 14 -6.58 -4.98 -3.05
N MET A 15 -7.37 -4.45 -3.99
CA MET A 15 -6.88 -3.52 -5.02
C MET A 15 -6.26 -2.25 -4.42
N PHE A 16 -6.89 -1.68 -3.39
CA PHE A 16 -6.37 -0.51 -2.69
C PHE A 16 -5.00 -0.80 -2.03
N ALA A 17 -4.89 -1.91 -1.30
CA ALA A 17 -3.67 -2.30 -0.62
C ALA A 17 -2.54 -2.61 -1.59
N LEU A 18 -2.84 -3.32 -2.69
CA LEU A 18 -1.87 -3.64 -3.74
C LEU A 18 -1.38 -2.39 -4.47
N ALA A 19 -2.24 -1.40 -4.69
CA ALA A 19 -1.86 -0.14 -5.28
C ALA A 19 -0.90 0.66 -4.36
N CYS A 20 -1.15 0.66 -3.04
CA CYS A 20 -0.22 1.24 -2.06
C CYS A 20 1.16 0.55 -2.14
N ALA A 21 1.18 -0.78 -2.12
CA ALA A 21 2.41 -1.55 -2.20
C ALA A 21 3.17 -1.32 -3.52
N GLU A 22 2.50 -1.42 -4.67
CA GLU A 22 3.14 -1.29 -5.99
C GLU A 22 3.77 0.10 -6.19
N ARG A 23 3.16 1.16 -5.64
CA ARG A 23 3.75 2.51 -5.63
C ARG A 23 5.06 2.57 -4.82
N LEU A 24 5.09 1.98 -3.63
CA LEU A 24 6.31 1.93 -2.81
C LEU A 24 7.39 1.08 -3.47
N VAL A 25 7.03 -0.08 -4.04
CA VAL A 25 7.94 -0.95 -4.78
C VAL A 25 8.57 -0.22 -5.97
N ARG A 26 7.80 0.61 -6.70
CA ARG A 26 8.33 1.48 -7.77
C ARG A 26 9.28 2.54 -7.22
N ALA A 27 8.88 3.24 -6.15
CA ALA A 27 9.69 4.29 -5.54
C ALA A 27 11.02 3.75 -4.98
N ALA A 28 11.03 2.53 -4.44
CA ALA A 28 12.21 1.84 -3.92
C ALA A 28 13.10 1.22 -5.02
N GLY A 29 12.69 1.25 -6.29
CA GLY A 29 13.44 0.64 -7.39
C GLY A 29 13.42 -0.89 -7.39
N ARG A 30 12.46 -1.51 -6.68
CA ARG A 30 12.34 -2.98 -6.50
C ARG A 30 11.29 -3.62 -7.40
N THR A 31 10.91 -2.92 -8.48
CA THR A 31 9.86 -3.37 -9.40
C THR A 31 10.16 -4.74 -10.00
N ASP A 32 11.40 -5.01 -10.41
CA ASP A 32 11.76 -6.30 -11.01
C ASP A 32 11.78 -7.45 -9.99
N GLU A 33 12.21 -7.15 -8.77
CA GLU A 33 12.29 -8.11 -7.66
C GLU A 33 10.90 -8.57 -7.21
N LEU A 34 9.98 -7.62 -7.00
CA LEU A 34 8.67 -7.90 -6.40
C LEU A 34 7.54 -8.06 -7.42
N ARG A 35 7.84 -7.97 -8.72
CA ARG A 35 6.85 -8.01 -9.82
C ARG A 35 5.92 -9.22 -9.70
N ALA A 36 6.49 -10.41 -9.62
CA ALA A 36 5.73 -11.66 -9.60
C ALA A 36 4.80 -11.73 -8.38
N THR A 37 5.28 -11.26 -7.24
CA THR A 37 4.53 -11.22 -5.98
C THR A 37 3.34 -10.26 -6.06
N VAL A 38 3.57 -9.03 -6.53
CA VAL A 38 2.53 -8.02 -6.71
C VAL A 38 1.49 -8.48 -7.75
N ASP A 39 1.94 -9.04 -8.87
CA ASP A 39 1.05 -9.54 -9.93
C ASP A 39 0.19 -10.74 -9.46
N ALA A 40 0.73 -11.61 -8.60
CA ALA A 40 -0.05 -12.67 -7.96
C ALA A 40 -1.15 -12.09 -7.06
N GLY A 41 -0.84 -11.06 -6.28
CA GLY A 41 -1.83 -10.33 -5.49
C GLY A 41 -2.95 -9.73 -6.36
N TRP A 42 -2.58 -9.05 -7.45
CA TRP A 42 -3.56 -8.49 -8.40
C TRP A 42 -4.40 -9.58 -9.09
N ALA A 43 -3.82 -10.76 -9.35
CA ALA A 43 -4.55 -11.89 -9.87
C ALA A 43 -5.70 -12.30 -8.93
N VAL A 44 -5.42 -12.42 -7.63
CA VAL A 44 -6.42 -12.74 -6.60
C VAL A 44 -7.46 -11.63 -6.47
N ALA A 45 -7.04 -10.37 -6.43
CA ALA A 45 -7.96 -9.23 -6.36
C ALA A 45 -8.92 -9.16 -7.56
N SER A 46 -8.51 -9.71 -8.71
CA SER A 46 -9.32 -9.83 -9.93
C SER A 46 -10.13 -11.13 -10.00
N GLY A 47 -10.21 -11.91 -8.91
CA GLY A 47 -10.99 -13.15 -8.82
C GLY A 47 -10.29 -14.40 -9.34
N ARG A 48 -9.00 -14.36 -9.68
CA ARG A 48 -8.25 -15.57 -10.08
C ARG A 48 -7.76 -16.32 -8.84
N PRO A 49 -8.01 -17.63 -8.72
CA PRO A 49 -7.55 -18.40 -7.57
C PRO A 49 -6.03 -18.62 -7.66
N VAL A 50 -5.27 -17.88 -6.86
CA VAL A 50 -3.82 -18.04 -6.70
C VAL A 50 -3.53 -18.22 -5.21
N ASP A 51 -2.73 -19.21 -4.86
CA ASP A 51 -2.26 -19.38 -3.48
C ASP A 51 -1.13 -18.38 -3.19
N LEU A 52 -1.41 -17.41 -2.32
CA LEU A 52 -0.47 -16.38 -1.89
C LEU A 52 0.40 -16.82 -0.70
N SER A 53 0.09 -17.95 -0.07
CA SER A 53 0.75 -18.40 1.16
C SER A 53 2.27 -18.58 1.00
N PRO A 54 2.77 -19.18 -0.09
CA PRO A 54 4.22 -19.32 -0.30
C PRO A 54 4.91 -17.96 -0.44
N LEU A 55 4.32 -17.05 -1.22
CA LEU A 55 4.87 -15.71 -1.44
C LEU A 55 4.89 -14.87 -0.16
N ARG A 56 3.83 -14.98 0.65
CA ARG A 56 3.76 -14.30 1.95
C ARG A 56 4.78 -14.88 2.92
N SER A 57 4.97 -16.20 2.94
CA SER A 57 6.00 -16.85 3.78
C SER A 57 7.43 -16.49 3.36
N GLU A 58 7.68 -16.32 2.06
CA GLU A 58 8.97 -15.88 1.55
C GLU A 58 9.29 -14.46 2.05
N LEU A 59 8.33 -13.53 1.96
CA LEU A 59 8.48 -12.18 2.49
C LEU A 59 8.67 -12.17 4.02
N ASP A 60 7.91 -13.00 4.74
CA ASP A 60 7.99 -13.12 6.21
C ASP A 60 9.39 -13.52 6.70
N GLY A 61 10.10 -14.32 5.90
CA GLY A 61 11.45 -14.81 6.22
C GLY A 61 12.58 -13.84 5.88
N ARG A 62 12.29 -12.63 5.38
CA ARG A 62 13.31 -11.66 4.99
C ARG A 62 13.75 -10.80 6.16
N ASP A 63 15.07 -10.60 6.28
CA ASP A 63 15.66 -9.72 7.28
C ASP A 63 15.27 -8.24 7.09
N ASP A 64 14.90 -7.86 5.85
CA ASP A 64 14.53 -6.49 5.48
C ASP A 64 13.01 -6.27 5.37
N LEU A 65 12.19 -7.19 5.89
CA LEU A 65 10.72 -7.10 5.83
C LEU A 65 10.18 -5.76 6.39
N ASP A 66 10.85 -5.18 7.39
CA ASP A 66 10.43 -3.91 7.99
C ASP A 66 10.58 -2.70 7.06
N ALA A 67 11.27 -2.83 5.92
CA ALA A 67 11.26 -1.81 4.87
C ALA A 67 9.85 -1.62 4.32
N ASP A 68 9.40 -0.36 4.19
CA ASP A 68 7.99 -0.06 3.93
C ASP A 68 7.45 -0.68 2.64
N ASP A 69 8.26 -0.81 1.58
CA ASP A 69 7.86 -1.46 0.33
C ASP A 69 7.62 -2.96 0.48
N LEU A 70 8.45 -3.66 1.26
CA LEU A 70 8.30 -5.09 1.54
C LEU A 70 7.17 -5.35 2.52
N ALA A 71 7.10 -4.57 3.61
CA ALA A 71 6.02 -4.64 4.58
C ALA A 71 4.67 -4.37 3.90
N ALA A 72 4.57 -3.33 3.08
CA ALA A 72 3.35 -3.02 2.34
C ALA A 72 2.96 -4.16 1.39
N THR A 73 3.93 -4.75 0.69
CA THR A 73 3.69 -5.91 -0.20
C THR A 73 3.17 -7.10 0.60
N TYR A 74 3.81 -7.45 1.72
CA TYR A 74 3.39 -8.53 2.61
C TYR A 74 1.94 -8.34 3.09
N PHE A 75 1.60 -7.14 3.56
CA PHE A 75 0.25 -6.84 4.01
C PHE A 75 -0.75 -6.78 2.85
N ALA A 76 -0.36 -6.30 1.67
CA ALA A 76 -1.21 -6.30 0.49
C ALA A 76 -1.60 -7.73 0.05
N LEU A 77 -0.69 -8.71 0.16
CA LEU A 77 -1.04 -10.12 -0.06
C LEU A 77 -2.07 -10.62 0.97
N GLY A 78 -1.93 -10.20 2.23
CA GLY A 78 -2.91 -10.51 3.26
C GLY A 78 -4.29 -9.89 3.01
N ALA A 79 -4.32 -8.66 2.49
CA ALA A 79 -5.54 -7.99 2.06
C ALA A 79 -6.19 -8.73 0.89
N ALA A 80 -5.40 -9.18 -0.09
CA ALA A 80 -5.87 -10.01 -1.20
C ALA A 80 -6.43 -11.37 -0.74
N ALA A 81 -5.89 -11.92 0.35
CA ALA A 81 -6.46 -13.09 1.04
C ALA A 81 -7.69 -12.77 1.92
N GLY A 82 -8.17 -11.52 1.92
CA GLY A 82 -9.40 -11.09 2.60
C GLY A 82 -9.21 -10.34 3.91
N SER A 83 -7.98 -10.10 4.37
CA SER A 83 -7.71 -9.42 5.65
C SER A 83 -7.91 -7.90 5.56
N ALA A 84 -8.95 -7.38 6.22
CA ALA A 84 -9.18 -5.94 6.33
C ALA A 84 -8.09 -5.22 7.17
N THR A 85 -7.54 -5.91 8.18
CA THR A 85 -6.44 -5.38 9.00
C THR A 85 -5.18 -5.23 8.17
N ASP A 86 -4.86 -6.20 7.32
CA ASP A 86 -3.68 -6.12 6.47
C ASP A 86 -3.85 -5.03 5.39
N CYS A 87 -5.07 -4.80 4.89
CA CYS A 87 -5.35 -3.66 4.00
C CYS A 87 -4.98 -2.32 4.68
N ARG A 88 -5.37 -2.15 5.95
CA ARG A 88 -4.98 -0.96 6.73
C ARG A 88 -3.47 -0.89 6.92
N ALA A 89 -2.83 -2.02 7.26
CA ALA A 89 -1.39 -2.06 7.49
C ALA A 89 -0.59 -1.69 6.24
N ALA A 90 -0.97 -2.17 5.05
CA ALA A 90 -0.32 -1.82 3.79
C ALA A 90 -0.40 -0.30 3.50
N ALA A 91 -1.57 0.29 3.70
CA ALA A 91 -1.77 1.72 3.47
C ALA A 91 -1.09 2.59 4.54
N SER A 92 -0.98 2.10 5.78
CA SER A 92 -0.16 2.70 6.83
C SER A 92 1.31 2.74 6.45
N ARG A 93 1.87 1.66 5.89
CA ARG A 93 3.26 1.63 5.40
C ARG A 93 3.52 2.65 4.29
N ALA A 94 2.55 2.88 3.41
CA ALA A 94 2.66 3.95 2.41
C ALA A 94 2.68 5.36 3.04
N MET A 95 1.89 5.57 4.10
CA MET A 95 1.96 6.83 4.86
C MET A 95 3.28 6.97 5.61
N ASP A 96 3.77 5.92 6.26
CA ASP A 96 5.04 5.91 7.00
C ASP A 96 6.20 6.26 6.06
N ALA A 97 6.21 5.67 4.85
CA ALA A 97 7.18 6.02 3.81
C ALA A 97 7.09 7.50 3.39
N ALA A 98 5.89 8.09 3.33
CA ALA A 98 5.72 9.51 3.05
C ALA A 98 6.25 10.40 4.19
N PHE A 99 6.03 10.00 5.45
CA PHE A 99 6.60 10.69 6.62
C PHE A 99 8.13 10.59 6.66
N ALA A 100 8.71 9.45 6.26
CA ALA A 100 10.15 9.27 6.19
C ALA A 100 10.85 10.22 5.19
N LEU A 101 10.11 10.79 4.24
CA LEU A 101 10.60 11.76 3.26
C LEU A 101 10.51 13.22 3.75
N VAL A 102 9.94 13.47 4.94
CA VAL A 102 9.88 14.82 5.50
C VAL A 102 11.30 15.30 5.83
N PRO A 103 11.74 16.47 5.30
CA PRO A 103 13.09 16.94 5.51
C PRO A 103 13.26 17.51 6.93
N TYR A 104 14.21 16.94 7.66
CA TYR A 104 14.69 17.48 8.93
C TYR A 104 16.01 18.24 8.72
N ALA A 105 16.28 19.25 9.53
CA ALA A 105 17.55 19.97 9.44
C ALA A 105 18.71 19.03 9.81
N PRO A 106 19.89 19.16 9.18
CA PRO A 106 21.05 18.34 9.54
C PRO A 106 21.40 18.48 11.03
N GLY A 107 21.44 17.35 11.75
CA GLY A 107 21.74 17.32 13.18
C GLY A 107 20.56 17.63 14.11
N GLU A 108 19.35 17.72 13.57
CA GLU A 108 18.14 17.82 14.38
C GLU A 108 17.89 16.51 15.13
N THR A 109 17.73 16.61 16.45
CA THR A 109 17.59 15.46 17.36
C THR A 109 16.19 15.33 17.96
N THR A 110 15.29 16.27 17.64
CA THR A 110 13.92 16.32 18.14
C THR A 110 12.94 16.21 16.99
N PHE A 111 11.96 15.32 17.14
CA PHE A 111 10.85 15.23 16.21
C PHE A 111 10.04 16.53 16.18
N HIS A 112 9.57 16.92 15.00
CA HIS A 112 8.59 17.99 14.87
C HIS A 112 7.24 17.52 15.43
N PRO A 113 6.35 18.44 15.79
CA PRO A 113 4.96 18.09 16.04
C PRO A 113 4.38 17.35 14.83
N LEU A 114 3.66 16.24 15.09
CA LEU A 114 3.06 15.42 14.02
C LEU A 114 2.20 16.24 13.05
N ALA A 115 1.53 17.30 13.53
CA ALA A 115 0.70 18.16 12.69
C ALA A 115 1.53 18.93 11.64
N ASP A 116 2.78 19.29 11.97
CA ASP A 116 3.67 20.02 11.08
C ASP A 116 4.20 19.08 9.98
N ASP A 117 4.69 17.90 10.37
CA ASP A 117 5.11 16.85 9.43
C ASP A 117 3.96 16.42 8.51
N ALA A 118 2.76 16.26 9.08
CA ALA A 118 1.57 15.89 8.33
C ALA A 118 1.18 16.97 7.31
N ALA A 119 1.46 18.25 7.58
CA ALA A 119 1.15 19.35 6.66
C ALA A 119 2.12 19.46 5.48
N THR A 120 3.20 18.68 5.47
CA THR A 120 4.19 18.72 4.38
C THR A 120 3.59 18.25 3.04
N PRO A 121 4.04 18.79 1.90
CA PRO A 121 3.49 18.43 0.60
C PRO A 121 3.57 16.93 0.27
N VAL A 122 4.63 16.24 0.72
CA VAL A 122 4.81 14.81 0.44
C VAL A 122 3.79 13.95 1.19
N VAL A 123 3.53 14.25 2.47
CA VAL A 123 2.52 13.53 3.26
C VAL A 123 1.11 13.87 2.78
N GLN A 124 0.83 15.13 2.47
CA GLN A 124 -0.46 15.55 1.92
C GLN A 124 -0.74 14.93 0.54
N ALA A 125 0.28 14.77 -0.31
CA ALA A 125 0.13 14.12 -1.61
C ALA A 125 -0.25 12.64 -1.47
N GLU A 126 0.39 11.90 -0.57
CA GLU A 126 0.04 10.50 -0.32
C GLU A 126 -1.36 10.37 0.29
N LEU A 127 -1.70 11.22 1.27
CA LEU A 127 -3.04 11.27 1.85
C LEU A 127 -4.12 11.55 0.78
N ALA A 128 -3.89 12.53 -0.09
CA ALA A 128 -4.81 12.89 -1.16
C ALA A 128 -4.97 11.74 -2.17
N TRP A 129 -3.86 11.08 -2.54
CA TRP A 129 -3.90 9.93 -3.43
C TRP A 129 -4.69 8.76 -2.83
N GLN A 130 -4.45 8.41 -1.56
CA GLN A 130 -5.19 7.33 -0.89
C GLN A 130 -6.70 7.64 -0.81
N GLN A 131 -7.07 8.89 -0.55
CA GLN A 131 -8.47 9.31 -0.56
C GLN A 131 -9.09 9.18 -1.95
N ALA A 132 -8.39 9.63 -3.00
CA ALA A 132 -8.86 9.52 -4.38
C ALA A 132 -9.01 8.05 -4.82
N ALA A 133 -8.05 7.20 -4.46
CA ALA A 133 -8.10 5.77 -4.75
C ALA A 133 -9.27 5.07 -4.05
N ALA A 134 -9.47 5.35 -2.76
CA ALA A 134 -10.61 4.81 -2.02
C ALA A 134 -11.95 5.31 -2.58
N ALA A 135 -12.07 6.61 -2.91
CA ALA A 135 -13.27 7.17 -3.51
C ALA A 135 -13.58 6.52 -4.86
N LYS A 136 -12.58 6.38 -5.73
CA LYS A 136 -12.73 5.74 -7.04
C LYS A 136 -13.21 4.29 -6.91
N LEU A 137 -12.68 3.54 -5.95
CA LEU A 137 -13.13 2.16 -5.69
C LEU A 137 -14.56 2.09 -5.12
N VAL A 138 -15.01 3.10 -4.38
CA VAL A 138 -16.40 3.21 -3.90
C VAL A 138 -17.34 3.56 -5.06
N GLU A 139 -16.96 4.51 -5.89
CA GLU A 139 -17.81 5.08 -6.96
C GLU A 139 -17.91 4.15 -8.16
N ASP A 140 -16.76 3.65 -8.65
CA ASP A 140 -16.66 2.88 -9.89
C ASP A 140 -16.59 1.37 -9.64
N GLY A 141 -16.32 0.95 -8.41
CA GLY A 141 -16.14 -0.46 -8.03
C GLY A 141 -14.79 -1.06 -8.46
N PRO A 142 -14.54 -2.33 -8.12
CA PRO A 142 -13.29 -3.04 -8.45
C PRO A 142 -13.29 -3.55 -9.91
N THR A 143 -13.17 -2.63 -10.87
CA THR A 143 -13.18 -2.95 -12.32
C THR A 143 -11.78 -2.90 -12.94
N ASP A 144 -11.59 -3.52 -14.10
CA ASP A 144 -10.32 -3.48 -14.85
C ASP A 144 -9.87 -2.04 -15.16
N ALA A 145 -10.82 -1.13 -15.40
CA ALA A 145 -10.52 0.29 -15.63
C ALA A 145 -9.97 0.97 -14.36
N VAL A 146 -10.50 0.62 -13.19
CA VAL A 146 -9.98 1.13 -11.90
C VAL A 146 -8.63 0.50 -11.58
N VAL A 147 -8.44 -0.79 -11.87
CA VAL A 147 -7.13 -1.46 -11.76
C VAL A 147 -6.09 -0.72 -12.61
N ALA A 148 -6.39 -0.46 -13.88
CA ALA A 148 -5.47 0.24 -14.78
C ALA A 148 -5.15 1.67 -14.31
N TRP A 149 -6.07 2.34 -13.62
CA TRP A 149 -5.84 3.64 -13.01
C TRP A 149 -4.96 3.54 -11.75
N LEU A 150 -5.24 2.57 -10.87
CA LEU A 150 -4.50 2.35 -9.62
C LEU A 150 -3.04 1.95 -9.86
N ARG A 151 -2.77 1.27 -10.98
CA ARG A 151 -1.44 0.77 -11.33
C ARG A 151 -0.57 1.78 -12.09
N GLN A 152 -1.07 2.99 -12.40
CA GLN A 152 -0.24 4.09 -12.95
C GLN A 152 0.70 4.63 -11.88
#